data_AF-A0AAN7GQY2-F1
#
_entry.id   AF-A0AAN7GQY2-F1
#
_cell.length_a   1.000
_cell.length_b   1.000
_cell.length_c   1.000
_cell.angle_alpha   90.00
_cell.angle_beta   90.00
_cell.angle_gamma   90.00
#
_symmetry.space_group_name_H-M   'P 1'
#
loop_
_entity.id
_entity.type
_entity.pdbx_description
1 polymer ?
#
loop_
_entity_poly.entity_id
_entity_poly.type
_entity_poly.pdbx_seq_one_letter_code
_entity_poly.pdbx_strand_id
1 'polypeptide(L)'
;MAELVTGSVLGTITSQLLLEVRYGVKTYFMFRSRLKSLESTLEYINLIVEKMDASNKRLEEEILPLHKLMVDGTALVTEARGISIINIVRWINYSAKMKKLESDILKFSYLYVIAVARENKNLQDRVKDMQSQITNMQDMPSEIENIHLAIEDKKLKIDDVRLAIIKLPI
;
A
#
# COMPACT_ATOMS: atom_id res chain seq x y z
N MET A 1 -12.00 13.27 -21.90
CA MET A 1 -10.79 12.43 -21.84
C MET A 1 -10.33 12.45 -20.39
N ALA A 2 -10.42 11.33 -19.68
CA ALA A 2 -9.84 11.23 -18.34
C ALA A 2 -8.33 11.09 -18.50
N GLU A 3 -7.57 12.08 -18.03
CA GLU A 3 -6.12 11.95 -17.94
C GLU A 3 -5.80 10.80 -16.98
N LEU A 4 -4.99 9.86 -17.44
CA LEU A 4 -4.51 8.74 -16.64
C LEU A 4 -3.59 9.30 -15.54
N VAL A 5 -4.07 9.32 -14.30
CA VAL A 5 -3.28 9.76 -13.15
C VAL A 5 -2.48 8.57 -12.62
N THR A 6 -1.23 8.46 -13.03
CA THR A 6 -0.30 7.45 -12.53
C THR A 6 0.44 7.94 -11.27
N GLY A 7 1.10 7.02 -10.56
CA GLY A 7 1.94 7.36 -9.40
C GLY A 7 3.02 8.41 -9.71
N SER A 8 3.57 8.43 -10.94
CA SER A 8 4.56 9.43 -11.35
C SER A 8 3.94 10.83 -11.50
N VAL A 9 2.71 10.92 -12.00
CA VAL A 9 1.96 12.19 -12.10
C VAL A 9 1.72 12.74 -10.70
N LEU A 10 1.32 11.88 -9.76
CA LEU A 10 1.13 12.27 -8.36
C LEU A 10 2.42 12.76 -7.70
N GLY A 11 3.54 12.08 -7.91
CA GLY A 11 4.85 12.52 -7.40
C GLY A 11 5.26 13.88 -7.97
N THR A 12 4.99 14.11 -9.26
CA THR A 12 5.28 15.38 -9.93
C THR A 12 4.47 16.53 -9.33
N ILE A 13 3.15 16.38 -9.20
CA ILE A 13 2.28 17.46 -8.68
C ILE A 13 2.54 17.73 -7.19
N THR A 14 2.87 16.69 -6.41
CA THR A 14 3.26 16.82 -5.00
C THR A 14 4.54 17.65 -4.87
N SER A 15 5.54 17.34 -5.70
CA SER A 15 6.80 18.10 -5.75
C SER A 15 6.58 19.57 -6.14
N GLN A 16 5.67 19.82 -7.09
CA GLN A 16 5.31 21.18 -7.50
C GLN A 16 4.66 21.96 -6.36
N LEU A 17 3.68 21.38 -5.67
CA LEU A 17 3.05 22.03 -4.51
C LEU A 17 4.07 22.30 -3.40
N LEU A 18 4.94 21.33 -3.09
CA LEU A 18 5.99 21.50 -2.09
C LEU A 18 6.93 22.66 -2.43
N LEU A 19 7.29 22.82 -3.70
CA LEU A 19 8.12 23.93 -4.17
C LEU A 19 7.42 25.29 -3.98
N GLU A 20 6.14 25.39 -4.34
CA GLU A 20 5.35 26.62 -4.14
C GLU A 20 5.19 26.97 -2.67
N VAL A 21 4.95 25.96 -1.81
CA VAL A 21 4.86 26.14 -0.36
C VAL A 21 6.20 26.62 0.21
N ARG A 22 7.32 26.00 -0.17
CA ARG A 22 8.68 26.40 0.24
C ARG A 22 9.01 27.83 -0.15
N TYR A 23 8.66 28.21 -1.38
CA TYR A 23 8.79 29.58 -1.83
C TYR A 23 7.95 30.51 -0.95
N GLY A 24 6.67 30.18 -0.74
CA GLY A 24 5.76 30.94 0.11
C GLY A 24 6.19 31.07 1.57
N VAL A 25 6.83 30.07 2.17
CA VAL A 25 7.42 30.16 3.52
C VAL A 25 8.49 31.25 3.60
N LYS A 26 9.27 31.43 2.53
CA LYS A 26 10.33 32.42 2.46
C LYS A 26 9.80 33.82 2.15
N THR A 27 8.74 33.93 1.36
CA THR A 27 8.25 35.21 0.82
C THR A 27 6.99 35.75 1.47
N TYR A 28 6.08 34.92 1.99
CA TYR A 28 4.77 35.35 2.51
C TYR A 28 4.75 35.35 4.03
N PHE A 29 5.28 36.41 4.63
CA PHE A 29 5.42 36.53 6.08
C PHE A 29 4.13 36.20 6.85
N MET A 30 2.97 36.68 6.39
CA MET A 30 1.67 36.47 7.05
C MET A 30 1.16 35.03 7.02
N PHE A 31 1.54 34.25 6.01
CA PHE A 31 1.14 32.85 5.88
C PHE A 31 2.23 31.89 6.35
N ARG A 32 3.40 32.41 6.74
CA ARG A 32 4.60 31.61 7.03
C ARG A 32 4.36 30.46 8.00
N SER A 33 3.64 30.70 9.10
CA SER A 33 3.32 29.64 10.07
C SER A 33 2.49 28.52 9.45
N ARG A 34 1.47 28.87 8.65
CA ARG A 34 0.66 27.86 7.95
C ARG A 34 1.37 27.17 6.82
N LEU A 35 2.17 27.89 6.06
CA LEU A 35 2.94 27.30 4.99
C LEU A 35 4.01 26.35 5.54
N LYS A 36 4.61 26.63 6.70
CA LYS A 36 5.52 25.68 7.37
C LYS A 36 4.81 24.39 7.81
N SER A 37 3.60 24.51 8.36
CA SER A 37 2.77 23.34 8.72
C SER A 37 2.48 22.47 7.50
N LEU A 38 2.06 23.13 6.41
CA LEU A 38 1.78 22.47 5.14
C LEU A 38 3.03 21.88 4.50
N GLU A 39 4.19 22.55 4.59
CA GLU A 39 5.49 22.05 4.13
C GLU A 39 5.82 20.72 4.81
N SER A 40 5.78 20.67 6.15
CA SER A 40 6.05 19.46 6.91
C SER A 40 5.09 18.32 6.56
N THR A 41 3.80 18.63 6.34
CA THR A 41 2.81 17.64 5.89
C THR A 41 3.15 17.09 4.50
N LEU A 42 3.52 17.97 3.56
CA LEU A 42 3.87 17.57 2.20
C LEU A 42 5.18 16.79 2.13
N GLU A 43 6.16 17.09 2.97
CA GLU A 43 7.40 16.29 3.08
C GLU A 43 7.11 14.87 3.53
N TYR A 44 6.27 14.71 4.55
CA TYR A 44 5.83 13.39 5.00
C TYR A 44 5.11 12.61 3.89
N ILE A 45 4.26 13.29 3.13
CA ILE A 45 3.46 12.66 2.07
C ILE A 45 4.31 12.34 0.85
N ASN A 46 5.29 13.18 0.51
CA ASN A 46 6.22 12.89 -0.56
C ASN A 46 6.95 11.55 -0.31
N LEU A 47 7.37 11.30 0.94
CA LEU A 47 7.96 10.02 1.35
C LEU A 47 6.99 8.83 1.23
N ILE A 48 5.68 9.06 1.37
CA ILE A 48 4.66 8.02 1.15
C ILE A 48 4.47 7.77 -0.34
N VAL A 49 4.34 8.84 -1.13
CA VAL A 49 4.12 8.77 -2.59
C VAL A 49 5.30 8.11 -3.30
N GLU A 50 6.54 8.41 -2.89
CA GLU A 50 7.74 7.71 -3.41
C GLU A 50 7.75 6.20 -3.12
N LYS A 51 7.05 5.76 -2.06
CA LYS A 51 6.90 4.34 -1.71
C LYS A 51 5.65 3.70 -2.32
N MET A 52 4.80 4.47 -3.01
CA MET A 52 3.68 3.92 -3.77
C MET A 52 4.25 3.33 -5.07
N ASP A 53 4.24 2.00 -5.20
CA ASP A 53 4.59 1.36 -6.46
C ASP A 53 3.61 1.82 -7.56
N ALA A 54 4.16 2.35 -8.65
CA ALA A 54 3.41 2.81 -9.83
C ALA A 54 2.62 1.69 -10.56
N SER A 55 2.67 0.46 -10.05
CA SER A 55 2.21 -0.77 -10.71
C SER A 55 0.81 -1.21 -10.33
N ASN A 56 0.17 -0.63 -9.32
CA ASN A 56 -1.18 -1.05 -8.94
C ASN A 56 -2.24 -0.25 -9.72
N LYS A 57 -2.72 -0.79 -10.86
CA LYS A 57 -3.79 -0.20 -11.69
C LYS A 57 -5.06 0.15 -10.89
N ARG A 58 -5.28 -0.52 -9.76
CA ARG A 58 -6.39 -0.23 -8.84
C ARG A 58 -6.28 1.14 -8.17
N LEU A 59 -5.07 1.71 -8.08
CA LEU A 59 -4.81 2.99 -7.45
C LEU A 59 -5.13 4.19 -8.35
N GLU A 60 -5.25 4.01 -9.67
CA GLU A 60 -5.44 5.14 -10.60
C GLU A 60 -6.74 5.91 -10.33
N GLU A 61 -7.85 5.21 -10.06
CA GLU A 61 -9.13 5.84 -9.70
C GLU A 61 -9.14 6.35 -8.24
N GLU A 62 -8.40 5.70 -7.35
CA GLU A 62 -8.34 6.07 -5.94
C GLU A 62 -7.43 7.29 -5.70
N ILE A 63 -6.46 7.56 -6.58
CA ILE A 63 -5.51 8.69 -6.49
C ILE A 63 -6.08 10.01 -7.02
N LEU A 64 -7.11 9.95 -7.88
CA LEU A 64 -7.77 11.13 -8.47
C LEU A 64 -8.16 12.23 -7.45
N PRO A 65 -8.78 11.89 -6.29
CA PRO A 65 -9.07 12.86 -5.24
C PRO A 65 -7.83 13.54 -4.68
N LEU A 66 -6.72 12.80 -4.49
CA LEU A 66 -5.47 13.36 -3.97
C LEU A 66 -4.81 14.25 -5.02
N HIS A 67 -4.77 13.83 -6.28
CA HIS A 67 -4.28 14.66 -7.38
C HIS A 67 -5.02 16.00 -7.41
N LYS A 68 -6.36 15.98 -7.33
CA LYS A 68 -7.18 17.19 -7.27
C LYS A 68 -6.81 18.08 -6.08
N LEU A 69 -6.64 17.50 -4.89
CA LEU A 69 -6.20 18.25 -3.70
C LEU A 69 -4.85 18.92 -3.92
N MET A 70 -3.89 18.25 -4.58
CA MET A 70 -2.57 18.83 -4.87
C MET A 70 -2.69 19.99 -5.86
N VAL A 71 -3.44 19.82 -6.96
CA VAL A 71 -3.68 20.89 -7.96
C VAL A 71 -4.38 22.10 -7.33
N ASP A 72 -5.48 21.87 -6.60
CA ASP A 72 -6.23 22.92 -5.90
C ASP A 72 -5.36 23.62 -4.86
N GLY A 73 -4.49 22.85 -4.19
CA GLY A 73 -3.52 23.36 -3.23
C GLY A 73 -2.48 24.28 -3.87
N THR A 74 -1.97 23.92 -5.05
CA THR A 74 -1.01 24.75 -5.79
C THR A 74 -1.66 26.08 -6.15
N ALA A 75 -2.86 26.05 -6.73
CA ALA A 75 -3.60 27.26 -7.05
C ALA A 75 -3.84 28.13 -5.81
N LEU A 76 -4.25 27.54 -4.69
CA LEU A 76 -4.50 28.26 -3.44
C LEU A 76 -3.26 28.98 -2.91
N VAL A 77 -2.10 28.31 -2.91
CA VAL A 77 -0.84 28.89 -2.43
C VAL A 77 -0.34 29.98 -3.37
N THR A 78 -0.50 29.80 -4.68
CA THR A 78 -0.16 30.82 -5.67
C THR A 78 -1.06 32.05 -5.55
N GLU A 79 -2.37 31.89 -5.39
CA GLU A 79 -3.31 33.01 -5.20
C GLU A 79 -3.03 33.80 -3.91
N ALA A 80 -2.53 33.14 -2.87
CA ALA A 80 -2.18 33.81 -1.61
C ALA A 80 -1.09 34.87 -1.78
N ARG A 81 -0.30 34.83 -2.86
CA ARG A 81 0.69 35.86 -3.24
C ARG A 81 0.07 37.26 -3.30
N GLY A 82 -1.14 37.37 -3.81
CA GLY A 82 -1.78 38.65 -4.08
C GLY A 82 -2.45 39.31 -2.87
N ILE A 83 -2.36 38.71 -1.68
CA ILE A 83 -3.07 39.17 -0.50
C ILE A 83 -2.21 40.19 0.25
N SER A 84 -2.64 41.45 0.21
CA SER A 84 -2.02 42.55 0.96
C SER A 84 -2.19 42.37 2.47
N ILE A 85 -1.22 42.88 3.24
CA ILE A 85 -1.16 42.80 4.71
C ILE A 85 -2.35 43.44 5.40
N ILE A 86 -2.90 44.47 4.80
CA ILE A 86 -4.08 45.17 5.31
C ILE A 86 -5.37 44.38 5.12
N ASN A 87 -5.39 43.35 4.27
CA ASN A 87 -6.60 42.57 3.99
C ASN A 87 -6.74 41.37 4.94
N ILE A 88 -6.97 41.68 6.22
CA ILE A 88 -7.09 40.71 7.32
C ILE A 88 -8.20 39.68 7.05
N VAL A 89 -9.34 40.10 6.51
CA VAL A 89 -10.47 39.18 6.20
C VAL A 89 -10.07 38.16 5.14
N ARG A 90 -9.43 38.58 4.04
CA ARG A 90 -8.91 37.62 3.05
C ARG A 90 -7.83 36.73 3.64
N TRP A 91 -6.94 37.27 4.47
CA TRP A 91 -5.91 36.50 5.15
C TRP A 91 -6.50 35.38 6.04
N ILE A 92 -7.52 35.68 6.84
CA ILE A 92 -8.22 34.68 7.67
C ILE A 92 -8.86 33.61 6.78
N ASN A 93 -9.56 34.02 5.72
CA ASN A 93 -10.22 33.09 4.81
C ASN A 93 -9.23 32.15 4.11
N TYR A 94 -8.11 32.68 3.59
CA TYR A 94 -7.08 31.85 2.94
C TYR A 94 -6.35 30.96 3.95
N SER A 95 -6.09 31.44 5.16
CA SER A 95 -5.52 30.62 6.23
C SER A 95 -6.44 29.45 6.60
N ALA A 96 -7.75 29.67 6.64
CA ALA A 96 -8.73 28.61 6.87
C ALA A 96 -8.76 27.61 5.71
N LYS A 97 -8.69 28.08 4.46
CA LYS A 97 -8.60 27.20 3.27
C LYS A 97 -7.32 26.35 3.30
N MET A 98 -6.17 26.92 3.64
CA MET A 98 -4.90 26.18 3.75
C MET A 98 -4.96 25.13 4.85
N LYS A 99 -5.57 25.46 6.00
CA LYS A 99 -5.78 24.48 7.09
C LYS A 99 -6.70 23.34 6.67
N LYS A 100 -7.75 23.64 5.89
CA LYS A 100 -8.65 22.61 5.35
C LYS A 100 -7.91 21.71 4.37
N LEU A 101 -7.15 22.29 3.44
CA LEU A 101 -6.32 21.56 2.50
C LEU A 101 -5.37 20.58 3.22
N GLU A 102 -4.63 21.07 4.22
CA GLU A 102 -3.75 20.24 5.06
C GLU A 102 -4.51 19.07 5.70
N SER A 103 -5.69 19.33 6.26
CA SER A 103 -6.52 18.28 6.86
C SER A 103 -7.03 17.25 5.85
N ASP A 104 -7.45 17.68 4.67
CA ASP A 104 -8.00 16.81 3.63
C ASP A 104 -6.88 15.93 3.05
N ILE A 105 -5.70 16.50 2.83
CA ILE A 105 -4.49 15.81 2.41
C ILE A 105 -4.07 14.74 3.44
N LEU A 106 -4.05 15.08 4.74
CA LEU A 106 -3.73 14.12 5.80
C LEU A 106 -4.73 12.97 5.91
N LYS A 107 -6.03 13.27 5.83
CA LYS A 107 -7.09 12.25 5.87
C LYS A 107 -6.94 11.26 4.73
N PHE A 108 -6.72 11.75 3.51
CA PHE A 108 -6.52 10.89 2.37
C PHE A 108 -5.29 10.00 2.56
N SER A 109 -4.16 10.59 2.98
CA SER A 109 -2.91 9.86 3.21
C SER A 109 -3.05 8.77 4.27
N TYR A 110 -3.78 9.05 5.35
CA TYR A 110 -4.08 8.07 6.40
C TYR A 110 -4.94 6.91 5.90
N LEU A 111 -6.01 7.21 5.14
CA LEU A 111 -6.86 6.19 4.53
C LEU A 111 -6.06 5.29 3.58
N TYR A 112 -5.18 5.88 2.80
CA TYR A 112 -4.29 5.15 1.90
C TYR A 112 -3.37 4.19 2.66
N VAL A 113 -2.69 4.67 3.71
CA VAL A 113 -1.81 3.82 4.55
C VAL A 113 -2.58 2.65 5.16
N ILE A 114 -3.82 2.87 5.61
CA ILE A 114 -4.68 1.78 6.13
C ILE A 114 -5.03 0.77 5.03
N ALA A 115 -5.38 1.24 3.84
CA ALA A 115 -5.75 0.36 2.72
C ALA A 115 -4.58 -0.57 2.35
N VAL A 116 -3.38 -0.01 2.20
CA VAL A 116 -2.15 -0.77 1.93
C VAL A 116 -1.82 -1.74 3.08
N ALA A 117 -1.93 -1.30 4.33
CA ALA A 117 -1.67 -2.17 5.48
C ALA A 117 -2.62 -3.37 5.54
N ARG A 118 -3.91 -3.18 5.21
CA ARG A 118 -4.90 -4.26 5.14
C ARG A 118 -4.58 -5.25 4.03
N GLU A 119 -4.22 -4.75 2.85
CA GLU A 119 -3.86 -5.60 1.71
C GLU A 119 -2.61 -6.45 2.03
N ASN A 120 -1.59 -5.83 2.61
CA ASN A 120 -0.37 -6.54 3.05
C ASN A 120 -0.67 -7.61 4.11
N LYS A 121 -1.57 -7.33 5.05
CA LYS A 121 -2.01 -8.33 6.04
C LYS A 121 -2.70 -9.52 5.36
N ASN A 122 -3.61 -9.26 4.42
CA ASN A 122 -4.29 -10.32 3.67
C ASN A 122 -3.30 -11.18 2.86
N LEU A 123 -2.29 -10.56 2.24
CA LEU A 123 -1.22 -11.29 1.56
C LEU A 123 -0.41 -12.16 2.52
N GLN A 124 -0.08 -11.64 3.70
CA GLN A 124 0.63 -12.39 4.73
C GLN A 124 -0.16 -13.60 5.22
N ASP A 125 -1.47 -13.45 5.43
CA ASP A 125 -2.34 -14.55 5.85
C ASP A 125 -2.43 -15.65 4.76
N ARG A 126 -2.49 -15.26 3.48
CA ARG A 126 -2.43 -16.21 2.36
C ARG A 126 -1.09 -16.94 2.29
N VAL A 127 0.03 -16.24 2.50
CA VAL A 127 1.36 -16.86 2.54
C VAL A 127 1.47 -17.88 3.68
N LYS A 128 0.92 -17.57 4.86
CA LYS A 128 0.88 -18.52 5.98
C LYS A 128 0.06 -19.76 5.64
N ASP A 129 -1.12 -19.59 5.05
CA ASP A 129 -1.96 -20.72 4.63
C ASP A 129 -1.24 -21.60 3.61
N MET A 130 -0.58 -20.99 2.63
CA MET A 130 0.25 -21.72 1.66
C MET A 130 1.42 -22.45 2.32
N GLN A 131 2.09 -21.85 3.32
CA GLN A 131 3.16 -22.52 4.06
C GLN A 131 2.64 -23.74 4.81
N SER A 132 1.49 -23.64 5.48
CA SER A 132 0.85 -24.79 6.13
C SER A 132 0.52 -25.91 5.15
N GLN A 133 0.02 -25.57 3.95
CA GLN A 133 -0.23 -26.56 2.89
C GLN A 133 1.07 -27.22 2.40
N ILE A 134 2.15 -26.45 2.22
CA ILE A 134 3.46 -26.98 1.80
C ILE A 134 4.02 -27.93 2.85
N THR A 135 3.96 -27.59 4.14
CA THR A 135 4.42 -28.49 5.22
C THR A 135 3.67 -29.82 5.20
N ASN A 136 2.34 -29.78 5.08
CA ASN A 136 1.54 -31.01 5.00
C ASN A 136 1.89 -31.87 3.77
N MET A 137 2.29 -31.27 2.66
CA MET A 137 2.75 -32.01 1.47
C MET A 137 4.16 -32.60 1.65
N GLN A 138 5.01 -32.00 2.49
CA GLN A 138 6.35 -32.51 2.78
C GLN A 138 6.35 -33.75 3.68
N ASP A 139 5.29 -33.96 4.47
CA ASP A 139 5.13 -35.14 5.33
C ASP A 139 4.56 -36.36 4.58
N MET A 140 3.92 -36.12 3.42
CA MET A 140 3.32 -37.13 2.56
C MET A 140 4.30 -38.24 2.08
N PRO A 141 5.57 -37.95 1.70
CA PRO A 141 6.56 -38.97 1.36
C PRO A 141 6.82 -39.98 2.49
N SER A 142 6.87 -39.52 3.74
CA SER A 142 7.06 -40.39 4.92
C SER A 142 5.86 -41.30 5.16
N GLU A 143 4.65 -40.79 4.93
CA GLU A 143 3.42 -41.61 4.97
C GLU A 143 3.39 -42.64 3.84
N ILE A 144 3.80 -42.26 2.63
CA ILE A 144 3.90 -43.16 1.47
C ILE A 144 4.95 -44.26 1.73
N GLU A 145 6.09 -43.93 2.32
CA GLU A 145 7.14 -44.89 2.69
C GLU A 145 6.63 -45.91 3.72
N ASN A 146 5.96 -45.44 4.77
CA ASN A 146 5.36 -46.32 5.77
C ASN A 146 4.30 -47.26 5.17
N ILE A 147 3.47 -46.77 4.25
CA ILE A 147 2.50 -47.60 3.52
C ILE A 147 3.22 -48.62 2.62
N HIS A 148 4.30 -48.21 1.95
CA HIS A 148 5.09 -49.10 1.09
C HIS A 148 5.66 -50.28 1.88
N LEU A 149 6.29 -50.00 3.03
CA LEU A 149 6.83 -51.02 3.92
C LEU A 149 5.75 -51.99 4.43
N ALA A 150 4.57 -51.47 4.78
CA ALA A 150 3.44 -52.30 5.21
C ALA A 150 2.89 -53.19 4.07
N ILE A 151 2.94 -52.73 2.82
CA ILE A 151 2.56 -53.52 1.65
C ILE A 151 3.59 -54.63 1.40
N GLU A 152 4.89 -54.34 1.51
CA GLU A 152 5.96 -55.34 1.36
C GLU A 152 5.86 -56.46 2.40
N ASP A 153 5.66 -56.13 3.67
CA ASP A 153 5.47 -57.12 4.75
C ASP A 153 4.25 -58.02 4.49
N LYS A 154 3.13 -57.45 4.06
CA LYS A 154 1.94 -58.23 3.70
C LYS A 154 2.17 -59.12 2.48
N LYS A 155 2.94 -58.67 1.48
CA LYS A 155 3.31 -59.50 0.32
C LYS A 155 4.13 -60.72 0.73
N LEU A 156 5.15 -60.52 1.57
CA LEU A 156 5.97 -61.61 2.12
C LEU A 156 5.09 -62.67 2.80
N LYS A 157 4.16 -62.25 3.65
CA LYS A 157 3.22 -63.16 4.34
C LYS A 157 2.32 -63.94 3.36
N ILE A 158 1.89 -63.32 2.27
CA ILE A 158 1.08 -64.00 1.23
C ILE A 158 1.93 -65.05 0.49
N ASP A 159 3.17 -64.72 0.17
CA ASP A 159 4.07 -65.63 -0.54
C ASP A 159 4.44 -66.84 0.33
N ASP A 160 4.65 -66.63 1.64
CA ASP A 160 4.86 -67.72 2.61
C ASP A 160 3.67 -68.69 2.65
N VAL A 161 2.44 -68.15 2.71
CA VAL A 161 1.21 -68.96 2.69
C VAL A 161 1.06 -69.72 1.37
N ARG A 162 1.34 -69.09 0.23
CA ARG A 162 1.33 -69.76 -1.08
C ARG A 162 2.32 -70.92 -1.13
N LEU A 163 3.53 -70.71 -0.62
CA LEU A 163 4.56 -71.74 -0.57
C LEU A 163 4.14 -72.93 0.31
N ALA A 164 3.47 -72.66 1.43
CA ALA A 164 2.91 -73.69 2.31
C ALA A 164 1.82 -74.52 1.62
N ILE A 165 0.92 -73.89 0.85
CA ILE A 165 -0.13 -74.59 0.09
C ILE A 165 0.46 -75.51 -0.97
N ILE A 166 1.48 -75.07 -1.72
CA ILE A 166 2.13 -75.90 -2.76
C ILE A 166 2.78 -77.16 -2.15
N LYS A 167 3.19 -77.10 -0.89
CA LYS A 167 3.84 -78.20 -0.17
C LYS A 167 2.86 -79.18 0.48
N LEU A 168 1.55 -78.97 0.38
CA LEU A 168 0.57 -79.93 0.88
C LEU A 168 0.54 -81.18 -0.01
N PRO A 169 0.56 -82.39 0.57
CA PRO A 169 0.43 -83.63 -0.20
C PRO A 169 -0.99 -83.74 -0.77
N ILE A 170 -1.08 -84.07 -2.07
CA ILE A 170 -2.32 -84.29 -2.82
C ILE A 170 -2.93 -85.65 -2.46
#